data_AF-A0A965IKI0-F1
#
_entry.id   AF-A0A965IKI0-F1
#
_cell.length_a   1.000
_cell.length_b   1.000
_cell.length_c   1.000
_cell.angle_alpha   90.00
_cell.angle_beta   90.00
_cell.angle_gamma   90.00
#
_symmetry.space_group_name_H-M   'P 1'
#
loop_
_entity.id
_entity.type
_entity.pdbx_description
1 polymer ?
#
loop_
_entity_poly.entity_id
_entity_poly.type
_entity_poly.pdbx_seq_one_letter_code
_entity_poly.pdbx_strand_id
1 'polypeptide(L)'
;MKHTSSVTKFAEKLPHLIDLERRSFSKSIDELRDLTNIQLTTEIARRVLEATYSDKLATPIKEDGKSRQRTLADLPEVAVIRGHFAGTTGLGIRDLPGCAGTAYGLFNAITQFETHDAGRAKDETERARARLESLWGGSSAKRIARAREACLALV
;
A
#
# COMPACT_ATOMS: atom_id res chain seq x y z
N MET A 1 25.16 14.73 -14.79
CA MET A 1 23.85 14.50 -15.45
C MET A 1 22.81 13.70 -14.63
N LYS A 2 22.99 13.48 -13.30
CA LYS A 2 21.97 12.76 -12.49
C LYS A 2 20.75 13.63 -12.11
N HIS A 3 20.95 14.94 -11.99
CA HIS A 3 19.90 15.89 -11.55
C HIS A 3 18.79 16.12 -12.59
N THR A 4 19.07 15.98 -13.88
CA THR A 4 18.10 16.22 -14.96
C THR A 4 17.00 15.16 -15.00
N SER A 5 17.31 13.92 -14.60
CA SER A 5 16.35 12.79 -14.55
C SER A 5 15.26 12.96 -13.49
N SER A 6 15.58 13.68 -12.40
CA SER A 6 14.62 13.99 -11.33
C SER A 6 13.63 15.07 -11.76
N VAL A 7 14.09 16.04 -12.55
CA VAL A 7 13.26 17.16 -13.02
C VAL A 7 12.31 16.72 -14.12
N THR A 8 12.74 15.84 -15.03
CA THR A 8 11.85 15.26 -16.07
C THR A 8 10.76 14.39 -15.46
N LYS A 9 11.11 13.50 -14.51
CA LYS A 9 10.13 12.69 -13.77
C LYS A 9 9.15 13.54 -12.94
N PHE A 10 9.56 14.71 -12.49
CA PHE A 10 8.69 15.66 -11.80
C PHE A 10 7.76 16.38 -12.78
N ALA A 11 8.27 16.82 -13.93
CA ALA A 11 7.48 17.46 -14.97
C ALA A 11 6.41 16.52 -15.56
N GLU A 12 6.71 15.23 -15.71
CA GLU A 12 5.73 14.19 -16.10
C GLU A 12 4.58 14.05 -15.08
N LYS A 13 4.78 14.46 -13.83
CA LYS A 13 3.77 14.39 -12.76
C LYS A 13 2.97 15.68 -12.56
N LEU A 14 3.31 16.77 -13.26
CA LEU A 14 2.55 18.03 -13.23
C LEU A 14 1.06 17.87 -13.62
N PRO A 15 0.68 17.03 -14.60
CA PRO A 15 -0.73 16.79 -14.90
C PRO A 15 -1.50 16.17 -13.72
N HIS A 16 -0.86 15.30 -12.94
CA HIS A 16 -1.46 14.71 -11.74
C HIS A 16 -1.64 15.73 -10.60
N LEU A 17 -0.77 16.74 -10.52
CA LEU A 17 -0.94 17.88 -9.60
C LEU A 17 -2.18 18.71 -9.97
N ILE A 18 -2.42 18.92 -11.26
CA ILE A 18 -3.62 19.61 -11.76
C ILE A 18 -4.89 18.78 -11.50
N ASP A 19 -4.82 17.45 -11.63
CA ASP A 19 -5.96 16.57 -11.33
C ASP A 19 -6.34 16.52 -9.84
N LEU A 20 -5.36 16.64 -8.94
CA LEU A 20 -5.61 16.80 -7.50
C LEU A 20 -6.41 18.08 -7.21
N GLU A 21 -6.14 19.15 -7.96
CA GLU A 21 -6.87 20.42 -7.90
C GLU A 21 -8.30 20.31 -8.48
N ARG A 22 -8.51 19.41 -9.45
CA ARG A 22 -9.79 19.19 -10.17
C ARG A 22 -10.85 18.39 -9.40
N ARG A 23 -10.62 18.03 -8.13
CA ARG A 23 -11.62 17.43 -7.22
C ARG A 23 -12.23 16.09 -7.69
N SER A 24 -11.41 15.13 -8.13
CA SER A 24 -11.90 13.76 -8.40
C SER A 24 -12.22 12.93 -7.14
N PHE A 25 -12.11 13.51 -5.93
CA PHE A 25 -12.29 12.83 -4.65
C PHE A 25 -13.68 12.20 -4.42
N SER A 26 -14.73 12.70 -5.07
CA SER A 26 -16.10 12.20 -4.85
C SER A 26 -16.27 10.74 -5.26
N LYS A 27 -15.79 10.38 -6.46
CA LYS A 27 -15.80 8.97 -6.92
C LYS A 27 -14.96 8.07 -6.03
N SER A 28 -13.84 8.57 -5.50
CA SER A 28 -12.98 7.78 -4.61
C SER A 28 -13.60 7.49 -3.24
N ILE A 29 -14.50 8.33 -2.73
CA ILE A 29 -15.13 8.11 -1.41
C ILE A 29 -16.21 7.04 -1.52
N ASP A 30 -17.05 7.08 -2.57
CA ASP A 30 -18.11 6.09 -2.77
C ASP A 30 -17.52 4.68 -2.97
N GLU A 31 -16.46 4.55 -3.77
CA GLU A 31 -15.75 3.29 -3.97
C GLU A 31 -15.16 2.72 -2.66
N LEU A 32 -14.60 3.58 -1.80
CA LEU A 32 -14.09 3.15 -0.50
C LEU A 32 -15.20 2.77 0.48
N ARG A 33 -16.38 3.41 0.38
CA ARG A 33 -17.56 3.06 1.17
C ARG A 33 -18.01 1.64 0.87
N ASP A 34 -18.00 1.21 -0.39
CA ASP A 34 -18.45 -0.14 -0.75
C ASP A 34 -17.57 -1.22 -0.11
N LEU A 35 -16.26 -0.96 0.02
CA LEU A 35 -15.32 -1.85 0.71
C LEU A 35 -15.62 -2.06 2.21
N THR A 36 -16.38 -1.16 2.83
CA THR A 36 -16.76 -1.29 4.26
C THR A 36 -17.79 -2.39 4.49
N ASN A 37 -18.51 -2.81 3.45
CA ASN A 37 -19.51 -3.87 3.53
C ASN A 37 -18.94 -5.27 3.21
N ILE A 38 -17.72 -5.33 2.66
CA ILE A 38 -17.09 -6.59 2.26
C ILE A 38 -16.34 -7.18 3.44
N GLN A 39 -16.85 -8.28 3.98
CA GLN A 39 -16.16 -9.05 5.01
C GLN A 39 -15.02 -9.88 4.41
N LEU A 40 -13.84 -9.78 4.99
CA LEU A 40 -12.68 -10.51 4.52
C LEU A 40 -12.64 -11.91 5.10
N THR A 41 -12.53 -12.89 4.21
CA THR A 41 -12.01 -14.20 4.57
C THR A 41 -10.48 -14.19 4.48
N THR A 42 -9.84 -15.16 5.13
CA THR A 42 -8.38 -15.34 5.06
C THR A 42 -7.89 -15.48 3.60
N GLU A 43 -8.66 -16.15 2.76
CA GLU A 43 -8.31 -16.35 1.35
C GLU A 43 -8.40 -15.05 0.54
N ILE A 44 -9.43 -14.22 0.78
CA ILE A 44 -9.55 -12.93 0.10
C ILE A 44 -8.41 -12.00 0.55
N ALA A 45 -8.13 -11.94 1.85
CA ALA A 45 -7.03 -11.13 2.37
C ALA A 45 -5.67 -11.56 1.79
N ARG A 46 -5.45 -12.87 1.64
CA ARG A 46 -4.26 -13.44 1.00
C ARG A 46 -4.11 -12.94 -0.45
N ARG A 47 -5.19 -13.03 -1.24
CA ARG A 47 -5.17 -12.59 -2.65
C ARG A 47 -4.89 -11.10 -2.81
N VAL A 48 -5.49 -10.26 -1.95
CA VAL A 48 -5.23 -8.81 -1.95
C VAL A 48 -3.76 -8.53 -1.65
N LEU A 49 -3.17 -9.21 -0.66
CA LEU A 49 -1.75 -9.04 -0.31
C LEU A 49 -0.82 -9.56 -1.43
N GLU A 50 -1.15 -10.67 -2.08
CA GLU A 50 -0.39 -11.20 -3.22
C GLU A 50 -0.40 -10.23 -4.42
N ALA A 51 -1.56 -9.66 -4.73
CA ALA A 51 -1.67 -8.65 -5.79
C ALA A 51 -0.84 -7.39 -5.45
N THR A 52 -0.96 -6.91 -4.20
CA THR A 52 -0.26 -5.72 -3.70
C THR A 52 1.26 -5.86 -3.76
N TYR A 53 1.79 -7.02 -3.34
CA TYR A 53 3.22 -7.29 -3.23
C TYR A 53 3.78 -8.19 -4.34
N SER A 54 3.06 -8.31 -5.45
CA SER A 54 3.43 -9.10 -6.63
C SER A 54 4.86 -8.81 -7.14
N ASP A 55 5.32 -7.55 -7.03
CA ASP A 55 6.68 -7.13 -7.38
C ASP A 55 7.75 -7.81 -6.50
N LYS A 56 7.48 -7.93 -5.19
CA LYS A 56 8.39 -8.60 -4.25
C LYS A 56 8.31 -10.11 -4.37
N LEU A 57 7.11 -10.65 -4.58
CA LEU A 57 6.89 -12.09 -4.74
C LEU A 57 7.50 -12.64 -6.04
N ALA A 58 7.55 -11.83 -7.10
CA ALA A 58 8.21 -12.20 -8.35
C ALA A 58 9.73 -12.39 -8.21
N THR A 59 10.35 -11.81 -7.17
CA THR A 59 11.78 -11.93 -6.93
C THR A 59 12.07 -13.15 -6.04
N PRO A 60 12.77 -14.19 -6.54
CA PRO A 60 13.06 -15.38 -5.75
C PRO A 60 14.07 -15.10 -4.62
N ILE A 61 14.03 -15.94 -3.60
CA ILE A 61 15.00 -15.95 -2.51
C ILE A 61 16.11 -16.93 -2.85
N LYS A 62 17.37 -16.52 -2.67
CA LYS A 62 18.54 -17.36 -2.80
C LYS A 62 19.12 -17.63 -1.41
N GLU A 63 19.03 -18.88 -0.97
CA GLU A 63 19.60 -19.38 0.29
C GLU A 63 20.49 -20.57 -0.06
N ASP A 64 21.75 -20.57 0.40
CA ASP A 64 22.71 -21.67 0.22
C ASP A 64 22.82 -22.21 -1.21
N GLY A 65 22.84 -21.30 -2.19
CA GLY A 65 22.95 -21.64 -3.61
C GLY A 65 21.68 -22.22 -4.26
N LYS A 66 20.60 -22.41 -3.49
CA LYS A 66 19.29 -22.85 -3.99
C LYS A 66 18.36 -21.65 -4.11
N SER A 67 17.64 -21.59 -5.22
CA SER A 67 16.63 -20.56 -5.48
C SER A 67 15.25 -21.14 -5.16
N ARG A 68 14.50 -20.47 -4.27
CA ARG A 68 13.10 -20.81 -3.99
C ARG A 68 12.19 -19.62 -4.26
N GLN A 69 10.94 -19.91 -4.59
CA GLN A 69 9.92 -18.88 -4.77
C GLN A 69 9.64 -18.19 -3.43
N ARG A 70 9.49 -16.86 -3.46
CA ARG A 70 9.11 -16.08 -2.29
C ARG A 70 7.61 -16.23 -2.02
N THR A 71 7.26 -16.34 -0.75
CA THR A 71 5.87 -16.39 -0.26
C THR A 71 5.55 -15.17 0.59
N LEU A 72 4.27 -14.93 0.91
CA LEU A 72 3.87 -13.86 1.82
C LEU A 72 4.50 -13.99 3.23
N ALA A 73 4.79 -15.22 3.67
CA ALA A 73 5.41 -15.45 4.99
C ALA A 73 6.86 -14.93 5.05
N ASP A 74 7.51 -14.79 3.89
CA ASP A 74 8.87 -14.26 3.78
C ASP A 74 8.90 -12.72 3.79
N LEU A 75 7.73 -12.06 3.72
CA LEU A 75 7.61 -10.60 3.67
C LEU A 75 7.41 -10.03 5.08
N PRO A 76 8.40 -9.34 5.69
CA PRO A 76 8.24 -8.76 7.01
C PRO A 76 7.11 -7.71 7.07
N GLU A 77 6.78 -7.10 5.93
CA GLU A 77 5.71 -6.12 5.80
C GLU A 77 4.34 -6.74 6.10
N VAL A 78 4.13 -7.99 5.69
CA VAL A 78 2.86 -8.70 5.90
C VAL A 78 2.58 -8.91 7.38
N ALA A 79 3.62 -9.16 8.19
CA ALA A 79 3.48 -9.28 9.64
C ALA A 79 3.04 -7.97 10.29
N VAL A 80 3.61 -6.84 9.86
CA VAL A 80 3.26 -5.50 10.37
C VAL A 80 1.85 -5.11 9.95
N ILE A 81 1.49 -5.34 8.68
CA ILE A 81 0.14 -5.08 8.15
C ILE A 81 -0.91 -5.90 8.89
N ARG A 82 -0.61 -7.17 9.19
CA ARG A 82 -1.48 -7.99 10.04
C ARG A 82 -1.64 -7.38 11.43
N GLY A 83 -0.57 -6.84 11.99
CA GLY A 83 -0.62 -6.09 13.26
C GLY A 83 -1.52 -4.86 13.20
N HIS A 84 -1.46 -4.07 12.13
CA HIS A 84 -2.34 -2.93 11.89
C HIS A 84 -3.80 -3.35 11.72
N PHE A 85 -4.06 -4.36 10.88
CA PHE A 85 -5.40 -4.88 10.63
C PHE A 85 -6.02 -5.47 11.91
N ALA A 86 -5.21 -6.16 12.71
CA ALA A 86 -5.60 -6.66 14.01
C ALA A 86 -5.52 -5.58 15.11
N GLY A 87 -5.33 -4.30 14.81
CA GLY A 87 -5.35 -3.22 15.81
C GLY A 87 -4.35 -3.36 16.96
N THR A 88 -3.25 -4.07 16.76
CA THR A 88 -2.20 -4.27 17.77
C THR A 88 -1.11 -3.22 17.72
N THR A 89 -0.79 -2.70 16.53
CA THR A 89 0.33 -1.77 16.30
C THR A 89 -0.04 -0.54 15.47
N GLY A 90 -1.24 -0.52 14.89
CA GLY A 90 -1.68 0.55 13.97
C GLY A 90 -2.79 1.41 14.54
N LEU A 91 -3.33 2.32 13.72
CA LEU A 91 -4.54 3.08 14.10
C LEU A 91 -5.74 2.17 14.35
N GLY A 92 -5.70 0.94 13.84
CA GLY A 92 -6.33 -0.21 14.49
C GLY A 92 -7.80 -0.01 14.82
N ILE A 93 -8.52 0.75 13.99
CA ILE A 93 -9.86 1.23 14.30
C ILE A 93 -10.79 0.02 14.29
N ARG A 94 -10.99 -0.57 15.47
CA ARG A 94 -11.83 -1.74 15.70
C ARG A 94 -13.25 -1.37 16.10
N ASP A 95 -13.40 -0.17 16.65
CA ASP A 95 -14.66 0.29 17.23
C ASP A 95 -15.53 1.06 16.21
N LEU A 96 -15.01 1.31 15.01
CA LEU A 96 -15.77 1.96 13.94
C LEU A 96 -16.44 0.91 13.04
N PRO A 97 -17.78 0.96 12.88
CA PRO A 97 -18.49 0.12 11.93
C PRO A 97 -17.92 0.25 10.52
N GLY A 98 -17.71 -0.88 9.83
CA GLY A 98 -17.16 -0.89 8.48
C GLY A 98 -15.63 -0.91 8.38
N CYS A 99 -14.90 -0.88 9.50
CA CYS A 99 -13.44 -1.01 9.52
C CYS A 99 -12.95 -2.39 9.97
N ALA A 100 -13.50 -2.94 11.05
CA ALA A 100 -13.03 -4.22 11.59
C ALA A 100 -13.42 -5.39 10.68
N GLY A 101 -12.44 -6.18 10.24
CA GLY A 101 -12.69 -7.39 9.44
C GLY A 101 -13.04 -7.13 7.97
N THR A 102 -13.04 -5.88 7.52
CA THR A 102 -13.51 -5.52 6.17
C THR A 102 -12.37 -5.31 5.17
N ALA A 103 -12.69 -5.34 3.88
CA ALA A 103 -11.76 -5.00 2.81
C ALA A 103 -11.19 -3.58 3.00
N TYR A 104 -12.02 -2.64 3.45
CA TYR A 104 -11.61 -1.29 3.81
C TYR A 104 -10.58 -1.29 4.96
N GLY A 105 -10.80 -2.11 6.00
CA GLY A 105 -9.85 -2.26 7.11
C GLY A 105 -8.47 -2.75 6.64
N LEU A 106 -8.43 -3.73 5.74
CA LEU A 106 -7.18 -4.24 5.18
C LEU A 106 -6.49 -3.20 4.30
N PHE A 107 -7.25 -2.50 3.45
CA PHE A 107 -6.72 -1.43 2.62
C PHE A 107 -6.09 -0.31 3.47
N ASN A 108 -6.74 0.07 4.57
CA ASN A 108 -6.19 1.03 5.53
C ASN A 108 -4.92 0.52 6.21
N ALA A 109 -4.86 -0.76 6.59
CA ALA A 109 -3.68 -1.36 7.19
C ALA A 109 -2.46 -1.35 6.24
N ILE A 110 -2.68 -1.66 4.96
CA ILE A 110 -1.66 -1.59 3.90
C ILE A 110 -1.23 -0.14 3.69
N THR A 111 -2.19 0.78 3.58
CA THR A 111 -1.91 2.21 3.37
C THR A 111 -1.10 2.79 4.54
N GLN A 112 -1.45 2.43 5.78
CA GLN A 112 -0.69 2.83 6.96
C GLN A 112 0.76 2.35 6.87
N PHE A 113 0.98 1.06 6.56
CA PHE A 113 2.32 0.52 6.42
C PHE A 113 3.13 1.26 5.35
N GLU A 114 2.57 1.44 4.15
CA GLU A 114 3.27 2.07 3.03
C GLU A 114 3.54 3.57 3.24
N THR A 115 2.77 4.24 4.09
CA THR A 115 2.94 5.67 4.38
C THR A 115 3.82 5.94 5.62
N HIS A 116 3.81 5.05 6.61
CA HIS A 116 4.45 5.29 7.91
C HIS A 116 5.60 4.34 8.25
N ASP A 117 5.56 3.08 7.79
CA ASP A 117 6.47 2.02 8.24
C ASP A 117 7.45 1.55 7.16
N ALA A 118 7.09 1.65 5.88
CA ALA A 118 7.90 1.20 4.75
C ALA A 118 9.24 1.97 4.60
N GLY A 119 9.43 3.06 5.35
CA GLY A 119 10.57 3.98 5.24
C GLY A 119 11.28 4.26 6.56
N ARG A 120 11.65 3.23 7.35
CA ARG A 120 12.58 3.40 8.49
C ARG A 120 13.99 3.77 8.01
N ALA A 121 14.14 4.97 7.45
CA ALA A 121 15.44 5.56 7.14
C ALA A 121 16.03 6.19 8.41
N LYS A 122 17.36 6.10 8.55
CA LYS A 122 18.09 6.66 9.70
C LYS A 122 18.03 8.18 9.74
N ASP A 123 17.85 8.82 8.59
CA ASP A 123 17.76 10.27 8.44
C ASP A 123 16.29 10.74 8.35
N GLU A 124 15.99 11.85 8.99
CA GLU A 124 14.69 12.52 8.92
C GLU A 124 14.37 13.03 7.51
N THR A 125 15.39 13.48 6.76
CA THR A 125 15.21 13.95 5.38
C THR A 125 14.81 12.82 4.44
N GLU A 126 15.44 11.65 4.58
CA GLU A 126 15.07 10.47 3.80
C GLU A 126 13.69 9.93 4.17
N ARG A 127 13.31 10.00 5.45
CA ARG A 127 11.94 9.69 5.90
C ARG A 127 10.91 10.62 5.28
N ALA A 128 11.17 11.93 5.27
CA ALA A 128 10.29 12.90 4.64
C ALA A 128 10.17 12.67 3.13
N ARG A 129 11.28 12.35 2.45
CA ARG A 129 11.27 11.98 1.02
C ARG A 129 10.47 10.70 0.77
N ALA A 130 10.67 9.65 1.56
CA ALA A 130 9.93 8.39 1.41
C ALA A 130 8.41 8.58 1.60
N ARG A 131 8.01 9.42 2.56
CA ARG A 131 6.60 9.83 2.76
C ARG A 131 6.07 10.66 1.60
N LEU A 132 6.86 11.56 1.07
CA LEU A 132 6.48 12.33 -0.12
C LEU A 132 6.28 11.38 -1.32
N GLU A 133 7.17 10.39 -1.49
CA GLU A 133 7.08 9.39 -2.54
C GLU A 133 5.89 8.44 -2.38
N SER A 134 5.49 8.09 -1.15
CA SER A 134 4.29 7.29 -0.91
C SER A 134 2.99 8.02 -1.28
N LEU A 135 3.02 9.35 -1.26
CA LEU A 135 1.93 10.21 -1.71
C LEU A 135 2.01 10.56 -3.22
N TRP A 136 3.23 10.73 -3.76
CA TRP A 136 3.47 11.24 -5.12
C TRP A 136 4.19 10.24 -6.04
N GLY A 137 3.58 9.08 -6.28
CA GLY A 137 3.95 8.18 -7.39
C GLY A 137 5.31 7.48 -7.24
N GLY A 138 5.75 7.23 -6.01
CA GLY A 138 6.86 6.34 -5.68
C GLY A 138 6.44 4.87 -5.61
N SER A 139 7.34 4.00 -5.14
CA SER A 139 7.07 2.56 -5.01
C SER A 139 5.89 2.27 -4.07
N SER A 140 5.79 3.01 -2.97
CA SER A 140 4.68 2.91 -2.01
C SER A 140 3.36 3.40 -2.59
N ALA A 141 3.34 4.51 -3.33
CA ALA A 141 2.14 4.97 -4.04
C ALA A 141 1.62 3.92 -5.04
N LYS A 142 2.52 3.27 -5.78
CA LYS A 142 2.18 2.18 -6.71
C LYS A 142 1.65 0.93 -6.00
N ARG A 143 2.11 0.64 -4.78
CA ARG A 143 1.57 -0.45 -3.96
C ARG A 143 0.18 -0.11 -3.42
N ILE A 144 -0.02 1.12 -2.95
CA ILE A 144 -1.33 1.59 -2.50
C ILE A 144 -2.35 1.54 -3.65
N ALA A 145 -1.96 1.97 -4.85
CA ALA A 145 -2.81 1.87 -6.04
C ALA A 145 -3.19 0.41 -6.36
N ARG A 146 -2.22 -0.51 -6.38
CA ARG A 146 -2.48 -1.95 -6.58
C ARG A 146 -3.36 -2.55 -5.49
N ALA A 147 -3.13 -2.16 -4.23
CA ALA A 147 -3.96 -2.61 -3.11
C ALA A 147 -5.40 -2.13 -3.27
N ARG A 148 -5.60 -0.87 -3.68
CA ARG A 148 -6.92 -0.31 -3.97
C ARG A 148 -7.60 -1.07 -5.10
N GLU A 149 -6.93 -1.27 -6.23
CA GLU A 149 -7.46 -2.04 -7.37
C GLU A 149 -7.84 -3.47 -6.96
N ALA A 150 -6.98 -4.14 -6.19
CA ALA A 150 -7.25 -5.49 -5.71
C ALA A 150 -8.44 -5.55 -4.73
N CYS A 151 -8.63 -4.51 -3.90
CA CYS A 151 -9.79 -4.43 -3.01
C CYS A 151 -11.07 -4.11 -3.78
N LEU A 152 -11.02 -3.18 -4.75
CA LEU A 152 -12.18 -2.80 -5.55
C LEU A 152 -12.64 -3.93 -6.49
N ALA A 153 -11.74 -4.83 -6.89
CA ALA A 153 -12.11 -6.04 -7.63
C ALA A 153 -12.95 -7.04 -6.81
N LEU A 154 -13.19 -6.77 -5.52
CA LEU A 154 -14.09 -7.55 -4.65
C LEU A 154 -15.53 -7.03 -4.66
N VAL A 155 -15.76 -5.82 -5.18
CA VAL A 155 -17.08 -5.14 -5.26
C VAL A 155 -17.81 -5.55 -6.52
#